data_AF-A0A097EF97-F1
#
_entry.id   AF-A0A097EF97-F1
#
_cell.length_a   1.000
_cell.length_b   1.000
_cell.length_c   1.000
_cell.angle_alpha   90.00
_cell.angle_beta   90.00
_cell.angle_gamma   90.00
#
_symmetry.space_group_name_H-M   'P 1'
#
loop_
_entity.id
_entity.type
_entity.pdbx_description
1 polymer ?
#
loop_
_entity_poly.entity_id
_entity_poly.type
_entity_poly.pdbx_seq_one_letter_code
_entity_poly.pdbx_strand_id
1 'polypeptide(L)'
;MAKTQVALRALRYGHFPADIFDEYAWDMMLHMYIAALRRQTMYIDNAVNLTSKNKMIGDRWIKHLRAEGMIEVDDDVVALSETALQRMNAYHEEALTAVE
;
A
#
# COMPACT_ATOMS: atom_id res chain seq x y z
N MET A 1 10.58 -4.38 8.13
CA MET A 1 9.25 -5.03 8.06
C MET A 1 8.48 -4.71 6.78
N ALA A 2 8.04 -3.47 6.51
CA ALA A 2 7.19 -3.17 5.33
C ALA A 2 7.73 -3.69 3.97
N LYS A 3 9.01 -3.43 3.66
CA LYS A 3 9.64 -3.97 2.43
C LYS A 3 9.64 -5.50 2.38
N THR A 4 9.85 -6.15 3.53
CA THR A 4 9.81 -7.61 3.64
C THR A 4 8.40 -8.12 3.34
N GLN A 5 7.36 -7.44 3.83
CA GLN A 5 5.97 -7.80 3.51
C GLN A 5 5.70 -7.69 2.01
N VAL A 6 6.08 -6.57 1.37
CA VAL A 6 5.96 -6.42 -0.09
C VAL A 6 6.71 -7.53 -0.84
N ALA A 7 7.94 -7.86 -0.43
CA ALA A 7 8.73 -8.92 -1.05
C ALA A 7 8.10 -10.31 -0.91
N LEU A 8 7.63 -10.67 0.29
CA LEU A 8 6.95 -11.94 0.54
C LEU A 8 5.63 -12.06 -0.25
N ARG A 9 4.91 -10.94 -0.41
CA ARG A 9 3.70 -10.86 -1.23
C ARG A 9 4.01 -11.08 -2.71
N ALA A 10 5.04 -10.42 -3.24
CA ALA A 10 5.50 -10.64 -4.60
C ALA A 10 5.91 -12.11 -4.85
N LEU A 11 6.54 -12.77 -3.87
CA LEU A 11 6.88 -14.19 -3.96
C LEU A 11 5.63 -15.09 -4.08
N ARG A 12 4.53 -14.77 -3.40
CA ARG A 12 3.29 -15.56 -3.50
C ARG A 12 2.80 -15.66 -4.95
N TYR A 13 2.89 -14.58 -5.71
CA TYR A 13 2.47 -14.55 -7.13
C TYR A 13 3.33 -15.42 -8.06
N GLY A 14 4.55 -15.79 -7.64
CA GLY A 14 5.38 -16.76 -8.36
C GLY A 14 5.03 -18.21 -8.05
N HIS A 15 4.39 -18.46 -6.91
CA HIS A 15 4.05 -19.81 -6.44
C HIS A 15 2.57 -20.17 -6.57
N PHE A 16 1.69 -19.17 -6.63
CA PHE A 16 0.26 -19.34 -6.59
C PHE A 16 -0.44 -18.38 -7.56
N PRO A 17 -1.66 -18.73 -8.01
CA PRO A 17 -2.50 -17.82 -8.80
C PRO A 17 -2.72 -16.48 -8.08
N ALA A 18 -2.67 -15.36 -8.81
CA ALA A 18 -2.74 -14.04 -8.19
C ALA A 18 -4.13 -13.65 -7.66
N ASP A 19 -5.17 -14.26 -8.25
CA ASP A 19 -6.59 -14.05 -7.95
C ASP A 19 -7.02 -14.58 -6.57
N ILE A 20 -6.20 -15.41 -5.91
CA ILE A 20 -6.50 -15.87 -4.54
C ILE A 20 -6.04 -14.90 -3.46
N PHE A 21 -5.22 -13.90 -3.82
CA PHE A 21 -4.66 -12.92 -2.90
C PHE A 21 -5.12 -11.50 -3.25
N ASP A 22 -6.40 -11.23 -2.98
CA ASP A 22 -7.05 -9.93 -3.20
C ASP A 22 -6.83 -8.95 -2.04
N GLU A 23 -5.61 -8.45 -1.87
CA GLU A 23 -5.29 -7.44 -0.83
C GLU A 23 -4.70 -6.15 -1.43
N TYR A 24 -5.19 -5.77 -2.61
CA TYR A 24 -4.71 -4.61 -3.38
C TYR A 24 -4.65 -3.30 -2.59
N ALA A 25 -5.69 -3.02 -1.79
CA ALA A 25 -5.74 -1.80 -0.98
C ALA A 25 -4.60 -1.74 0.04
N TRP A 26 -4.34 -2.87 0.70
CA TRP A 26 -3.26 -2.99 1.67
C TRP A 26 -1.90 -2.86 0.99
N ASP A 27 -1.71 -3.49 -0.17
CA ASP A 27 -0.49 -3.34 -0.98
C ASP A 27 -0.23 -1.88 -1.36
N MET A 28 -1.27 -1.15 -1.79
CA MET A 28 -1.17 0.29 -2.09
C MET A 28 -0.70 1.08 -0.88
N MET A 29 -1.32 0.85 0.28
CA MET A 29 -0.94 1.51 1.52
C MET A 29 0.50 1.18 1.92
N LEU A 30 0.97 -0.07 1.76
CA LEU A 30 2.35 -0.46 2.02
C LEU A 30 3.35 0.26 1.10
N HIS A 31 3.05 0.41 -0.18
CA HIS A 31 3.89 1.15 -1.11
C HIS A 31 3.94 2.64 -0.76
N MET A 32 2.80 3.25 -0.43
CA MET A 32 2.74 4.64 0.04
C MET A 32 3.49 4.84 1.36
N TYR A 33 3.36 3.90 2.29
CA TYR A 33 4.07 3.90 3.56
C TYR A 33 5.59 3.88 3.35
N ILE A 34 6.08 2.99 2.49
CA ILE A 34 7.50 2.91 2.15
C ILE A 34 7.99 4.21 1.49
N ALA A 35 7.17 4.84 0.64
CA ALA A 35 7.49 6.12 0.03
C ALA A 35 7.56 7.25 1.06
N ALA A 36 6.61 7.31 2.00
CA ALA A 36 6.59 8.27 3.10
C ALA A 36 7.84 8.14 3.98
N LEU A 37 8.22 6.93 4.38
CA LEU A 37 9.45 6.68 5.16
C LEU A 37 10.73 7.14 4.45
N ARG A 38 10.72 7.13 3.11
CA ARG A 38 11.83 7.59 2.27
C ARG A 38 11.72 9.05 1.85
N ARG A 39 10.65 9.75 2.26
CA ARG A 39 10.30 11.11 1.80
C ARG A 39 10.25 11.20 0.26
N GLN A 40 9.70 10.16 -0.37
CA GLN A 40 9.52 10.09 -1.82
C GLN A 40 8.09 10.41 -2.19
N THR A 41 7.91 11.23 -3.23
CA THR A 41 6.62 11.46 -3.88
C THR A 41 6.14 10.17 -4.55
N MET A 42 4.86 9.84 -4.36
CA MET A 42 4.20 8.71 -5.02
C MET A 42 3.08 9.26 -5.90
N TYR A 43 3.02 8.79 -7.14
CA TYR A 43 1.96 9.14 -8.10
C TYR A 43 0.91 8.02 -8.16
N ILE A 44 -0.35 8.37 -8.43
CA ILE A 44 -1.46 7.41 -8.52
C ILE A 44 -1.13 6.28 -9.51
N ASP A 45 -0.69 6.62 -10.72
CA ASP A 45 -0.37 5.62 -11.74
C ASP A 45 0.75 4.66 -11.26
N ASN A 46 1.73 5.16 -10.50
CA ASN A 46 2.77 4.31 -9.93
C ASN A 46 2.20 3.38 -8.85
N ALA A 47 1.38 3.90 -7.94
CA ALA A 47 0.74 3.10 -6.89
C ALA A 47 -0.16 2.01 -7.49
N VAL A 48 -0.91 2.33 -8.54
CA VAL A 48 -1.75 1.37 -9.27
C VAL A 48 -0.88 0.32 -9.97
N ASN A 49 0.14 0.72 -10.74
CA ASN A 49 0.99 -0.23 -11.47
C ASN A 49 1.80 -1.17 -10.56
N LEU A 50 2.18 -0.71 -9.36
CA LEU A 50 2.91 -1.53 -8.39
C LEU A 50 2.03 -2.60 -7.74
N THR A 51 0.72 -2.43 -7.74
CA THR A 51 -0.20 -3.24 -6.92
C THR A 51 -1.26 -3.96 -7.74
N SER A 52 -1.65 -3.42 -8.89
CA SER A 52 -2.66 -3.97 -9.76
C SER A 52 -2.21 -3.95 -11.22
N LYS A 53 -2.56 -5.00 -11.96
CA LYS A 53 -2.41 -5.04 -13.43
C LYS A 53 -3.60 -4.39 -14.15
N ASN A 54 -4.62 -3.94 -13.41
CA ASN A 54 -5.86 -3.38 -13.97
C ASN A 54 -6.15 -1.99 -13.40
N LYS A 55 -6.05 -0.97 -14.25
CA LYS A 55 -6.29 0.43 -13.88
C LYS A 55 -7.68 0.67 -13.28
N MET A 56 -8.72 -0.01 -13.78
CA MET A 56 -10.09 0.14 -13.24
C MET A 56 -10.18 -0.34 -11.79
N ILE A 57 -9.50 -1.44 -11.44
CA ILE A 57 -9.44 -1.95 -10.07
C ILE A 57 -8.62 -0.99 -9.20
N GLY A 58 -7.50 -0.49 -9.72
CA GLY A 58 -6.66 0.48 -9.03
C GLY A 58 -7.42 1.77 -8.68
N ASP A 59 -8.06 2.38 -9.67
CA ASP A 59 -8.86 3.60 -9.50
C ASP A 59 -10.01 3.41 -8.51
N ARG A 60 -10.63 2.22 -8.49
CA ARG A 60 -11.67 1.87 -7.50
C ARG A 60 -11.11 1.92 -6.08
N TRP A 61 -9.93 1.36 -5.85
CA TRP A 61 -9.31 1.35 -4.52
C TRP A 61 -8.80 2.73 -4.10
N ILE A 62 -8.23 3.52 -5.01
CA ILE A 62 -7.87 4.92 -4.72
C ILE A 62 -9.10 5.72 -4.26
N LYS A 63 -10.22 5.61 -4.99
CA LYS A 63 -11.48 6.27 -4.58
C LYS A 63 -11.96 5.79 -3.20
N HIS A 64 -11.91 4.49 -2.95
CA HIS A 64 -12.35 3.93 -1.68
C HIS A 64 -11.46 4.36 -0.51
N LEU A 65 -10.14 4.23 -0.64
CA LEU A 65 -9.17 4.64 0.38
C LEU A 65 -9.29 6.14 0.71
N ARG A 66 -9.53 6.98 -0.30
CA ARG A 66 -9.76 8.41 -0.11
C ARG A 66 -11.06 8.68 0.65
N ALA A 67 -12.14 7.98 0.30
CA ALA A 67 -13.42 8.11 0.97
C ALA A 67 -13.35 7.71 2.46
N GLU A 68 -12.52 6.72 2.80
CA GLU A 68 -12.26 6.28 4.17
C GLU A 68 -11.24 7.16 4.91
N GLY A 69 -10.69 8.20 4.28
CA GLY A 69 -9.67 9.07 4.88
C GLY A 69 -8.31 8.40 5.10
N MET A 70 -8.03 7.30 4.41
CA MET A 70 -6.76 6.57 4.50
C MET A 70 -5.66 7.21 3.66
N ILE A 71 -6.03 7.92 2.60
CA ILE A 71 -5.11 8.59 1.69
C ILE A 71 -5.57 10.01 1.40
N GLU A 72 -4.60 10.83 1.04
CA GLU A 72 -4.78 12.16 0.49
C GLU A 72 -4.28 12.17 -0.96
N VAL A 73 -4.98 12.93 -1.80
CA VAL A 73 -4.66 13.08 -3.23
C VAL A 73 -4.60 14.56 -3.55
N ASP A 74 -3.45 14.99 -4.07
CA ASP A 74 -3.21 16.33 -4.61
C ASP A 74 -2.81 16.18 -6.08
N ASP A 75 -3.71 16.58 -6.98
CA ASP A 75 -3.64 16.29 -8.42
C ASP A 75 -3.42 14.79 -8.70
N ASP A 76 -2.23 14.40 -9.14
CA ASP A 76 -1.82 13.02 -9.42
C ASP A 76 -0.93 12.40 -8.32
N VAL A 77 -0.57 13.18 -7.30
CA VAL A 77 0.23 12.75 -6.16
C VAL A 77 -0.68 12.13 -5.10
N VAL A 78 -0.28 10.98 -4.58
CA VAL A 78 -1.00 10.24 -3.54
C VAL A 78 -0.10 9.94 -2.36
N ALA A 79 -0.62 10.17 -1.15
CA ALA A 79 0.06 9.85 0.10
C ALA A 79 -0.92 9.23 1.10
N LEU A 80 -0.40 8.53 2.10
CA LEU A 80 -1.20 8.21 3.28
C LEU A 80 -1.61 9.51 3.98
N SER A 81 -2.83 9.55 4.50
CA SER A 81 -3.20 10.60 5.45
C SER A 81 -2.32 10.49 6.70
N GLU A 82 -2.20 11.58 7.45
CA GLU A 82 -1.41 11.58 8.68
C GLU A 82 -1.87 10.49 9.66
N THR A 83 -3.18 10.33 9.83
CA THR A 83 -3.76 9.30 10.70
C THR A 83 -3.45 7.89 10.19
N ALA A 84 -3.52 7.65 8.88
CA ALA A 84 -3.18 6.34 8.31
C ALA A 84 -1.69 6.02 8.48
N LEU A 85 -0.81 7.00 8.29
CA LEU A 85 0.63 6.85 8.51
C LEU A 85 0.92 6.48 9.97
N GLN A 86 0.30 7.15 10.93
CA GLN A 86 0.43 6.83 12.36
C GLN A 86 -0.03 5.41 12.69
N ARG A 87 -1.17 4.98 12.14
CA ARG A 87 -1.68 3.60 12.30
C ARG A 87 -0.73 2.57 11.70
N MET A 88 -0.13 2.87 10.55
CA MET A 88 0.86 1.98 9.94
C MET A 88 2.15 1.89 10.74
N ASN A 89 2.61 2.99 11.36
CA ASN A 89 3.75 2.94 12.28
C ASN A 89 3.45 2.00 13.45
N ALA A 90 2.32 2.21 14.16
CA ALA A 90 1.91 1.38 15.29
C ALA A 90 1.80 -0.11 14.91
N TYR A 91 1.14 -0.43 13.79
CA TYR A 91 1.04 -1.80 13.29
C TYR A 91 2.43 -2.44 13.07
N HIS A 92 3.39 -1.71 12.48
CA HIS A 92 4.73 -2.25 12.22
C HIS A 92 5.58 -2.37 13.49
N GLU A 93 5.39 -1.50 14.48
CA GLU A 93 6.02 -1.59 15.80
C GLU A 93 5.52 -2.81 16.59
N GLU A 94 4.20 -3.02 16.62
CA GLU A 94 3.58 -4.21 17.22
C GLU A 94 4.04 -5.49 16.52
N ALA A 95 4.06 -5.48 15.19
CA ALA A 95 4.52 -6.64 14.40
C ALA A 95 6.01 -6.96 14.62
N LEU A 96 6.85 -5.97 14.92
CA LEU A 96 8.25 -6.21 15.26
C LEU A 96 8.36 -6.90 16.62
N THR A 97 7.67 -6.36 17.63
CA THR A 97 7.61 -6.95 18.99
C THR A 97 7.12 -8.39 18.98
N ALA A 98 6.17 -8.74 18.10
CA ALA A 98 5.62 -10.09 18.02
C ALA A 98 6.56 -11.15 17.42
N VAL A 99 7.66 -10.72 16.78
CA VAL A 99 8.63 -11.60 16.09
C VAL A 99 9.96 -11.69 16.86
N GLU A 100 10.15 -10.83 17.86
CA GLU A 100 11.27 -10.85 18.82
C GLU A 100 11.01 -11.84 19.98
#